data_AF-A0A9X1MNJ2-F1
#
_entry.id   AF-A0A9X1MNJ2-F1
#
_cell.length_a   1.000
_cell.length_b   1.000
_cell.length_c   1.000
_cell.angle_alpha   90.00
_cell.angle_beta   90.00
_cell.angle_gamma   90.00
#
_symmetry.space_group_name_H-M   'P 1'
#
loop_
_entity.id
_entity.type
_entity.pdbx_description
1 polymer ?
#
loop_
_entity_poly.entity_id
_entity_poly.type
_entity_poly.pdbx_seq_one_letter_code
_entity_poly.pdbx_strand_id
1 'polypeptide(L)'
;MNSSPPQSPTDSTLRYIYNLFTDLFFGPNFRWKDNLLQGIIVATFFAMGASYGLLIAEDKYMGFLIGSLIGIVSGALGSGFSLMIFRGLRHMLGRHD
;
A
#
# COMPACT_ATOMS: atom_id res chain seq x y z
N MET A 1 -37.63 -25.20 22.03
CA MET A 1 -37.21 -23.83 21.70
C MET A 1 -35.83 -23.62 22.30
N ASN A 2 -34.76 -23.69 21.49
CA ASN A 2 -33.41 -23.44 21.98
C ASN A 2 -33.18 -21.93 22.01
N SER A 3 -33.29 -21.33 23.18
CA SER A 3 -32.92 -19.94 23.44
C SER A 3 -31.39 -19.84 23.40
N SER A 4 -30.84 -19.26 22.34
CA SER A 4 -29.45 -18.82 22.30
C SER A 4 -29.16 -17.95 23.54
N PRO A 5 -28.07 -18.18 24.29
CA PRO A 5 -27.77 -17.38 25.46
C PRO A 5 -27.60 -15.90 25.05
N PRO A 6 -28.02 -14.94 25.90
CA PRO A 6 -27.89 -13.52 25.60
C PRO A 6 -26.40 -13.16 25.45
N GLN A 7 -26.02 -12.65 24.28
CA GLN A 7 -24.64 -12.18 24.05
C GLN A 7 -24.40 -10.95 24.93
N SER A 8 -23.42 -11.05 25.82
CA SER A 8 -23.09 -9.96 26.72
C SER A 8 -22.47 -8.80 25.93
N PRO A 9 -22.78 -7.52 26.24
CA PRO A 9 -22.21 -6.36 25.54
C PRO A 9 -20.67 -6.28 25.64
N THR A 10 -20.09 -7.01 26.59
CA THR A 10 -18.65 -7.13 26.79
C THR A 10 -17.99 -8.02 25.72
N ASP A 11 -18.69 -9.06 25.25
CA ASP A 11 -18.17 -9.98 24.23
C ASP A 11 -17.99 -9.29 22.87
N SER A 12 -18.90 -8.38 22.49
CA SER A 12 -18.79 -7.61 21.25
C SER A 12 -17.66 -6.58 21.31
N THR A 13 -17.44 -5.96 22.47
CA THR A 13 -16.36 -4.99 22.70
C THR A 13 -14.99 -5.66 22.66
N LEU A 14 -14.82 -6.79 23.34
CA LEU A 14 -13.57 -7.55 23.32
C LEU A 14 -13.25 -8.09 21.93
N ARG A 15 -14.26 -8.54 21.18
CA ARG A 15 -14.09 -9.00 19.79
C ARG A 15 -13.74 -7.86 18.84
N TYR A 16 -14.31 -6.67 19.05
CA TYR A 16 -13.94 -5.46 18.31
C TYR A 16 -12.50 -5.04 18.58
N ILE A 17 -12.08 -5.01 19.85
CA ILE A 17 -10.70 -4.69 20.24
C ILE A 17 -9.75 -5.74 19.68
N TYR A 18 -10.06 -7.03 19.81
CA TYR A 18 -9.26 -8.11 19.23
C TYR A 18 -9.10 -7.98 17.71
N ASN A 19 -10.19 -7.70 16.98
CA ASN A 19 -10.12 -7.48 15.54
C ASN A 19 -9.33 -6.23 15.16
N LEU A 20 -9.50 -5.12 15.89
CA LEU A 20 -8.73 -3.89 15.67
C LEU A 20 -7.23 -4.10 15.90
N PHE A 21 -6.86 -4.77 17.00
CA PHE A 21 -5.46 -5.10 17.30
C PHE A 21 -4.89 -6.07 16.26
N THR A 22 -5.66 -7.08 15.87
CA THR A 22 -5.24 -8.03 14.84
C THR A 22 -5.07 -7.33 13.49
N ASP A 23 -6.00 -6.46 13.10
CA ASP A 23 -5.92 -5.68 11.85
C ASP A 23 -4.80 -4.63 11.88
N LEU A 24 -4.48 -4.04 13.04
CA LEU A 24 -3.44 -3.01 13.17
C LEU A 24 -2.02 -3.61 13.20
N PHE A 25 -1.83 -4.75 13.85
CA PHE A 25 -0.50 -5.36 14.07
C PHE A 25 -0.20 -6.56 13.18
N PHE A 26 -1.21 -7.39 12.87
CA PHE A 26 -1.06 -8.63 12.09
C PHE A 26 -1.74 -8.57 10.74
N GLY A 27 -2.56 -7.55 10.50
CA GLY A 27 -3.21 -7.29 9.24
C GLY A 27 -2.50 -6.18 8.48
N PRO A 28 -1.35 -6.44 7.82
CA PRO A 28 -1.27 -5.90 6.48
C PRO A 28 -2.53 -6.43 5.81
N ASN A 29 -3.54 -5.57 5.66
CA ASN A 29 -4.71 -5.85 4.87
C ASN A 29 -4.15 -6.41 3.57
N PHE A 30 -4.28 -7.72 3.39
CA PHE A 30 -3.60 -8.50 2.35
C PHE A 30 -4.32 -8.22 1.02
N ARG A 31 -4.50 -6.94 0.68
CA ARG A 31 -4.77 -6.45 -0.67
C ARG A 31 -3.47 -6.61 -1.46
N TRP A 32 -3.03 -7.86 -1.60
CA TRP A 32 -1.87 -8.25 -2.38
C TRP A 32 -1.87 -7.61 -3.75
N LYS A 33 -3.06 -7.46 -4.37
CA LYS A 33 -3.21 -6.81 -5.67
C LYS A 33 -2.79 -5.34 -5.66
N ASP A 34 -3.17 -4.58 -4.64
CA ASP A 34 -2.84 -3.17 -4.53
C ASP A 34 -1.36 -3.00 -4.18
N ASN A 35 -0.84 -3.82 -3.26
CA ASN A 35 0.58 -3.82 -2.88
C ASN A 35 1.48 -4.32 -4.02
N LEU A 36 1.02 -5.27 -4.83
CA LEU A 36 1.72 -5.76 -6.02
C LEU A 36 1.79 -4.68 -7.09
N LEU A 37 0.68 -3.99 -7.36
CA LEU A 37 0.66 -2.87 -8.30
C LEU A 37 1.56 -1.73 -7.82
N GLN A 38 1.52 -1.41 -6.52
CA GLN A 38 2.41 -0.42 -5.92
C GLN A 38 3.88 -0.83 -6.09
N GLY A 39 4.22 -2.09 -5.78
CA GLY A 39 5.56 -2.63 -5.94
C GLY A 39 6.05 -2.57 -7.40
N ILE A 40 5.19 -2.90 -8.37
CA ILE A 40 5.52 -2.80 -9.80
C ILE A 40 5.82 -1.35 -10.18
N ILE A 41 4.98 -0.39 -9.77
CA ILE A 41 5.19 1.03 -10.08
C ILE A 41 6.51 1.52 -9.46
N VAL A 42 6.76 1.20 -8.20
CA VAL A 42 8.03 1.57 -7.53
C VAL A 42 9.22 0.95 -8.26
N ALA A 43 9.13 -0.32 -8.67
CA ALA A 43 10.19 -0.99 -9.42
C ALA A 43 10.45 -0.34 -10.78
N THR A 44 9.41 0.08 -11.50
CA THR A 44 9.55 0.81 -12.76
C THR A 44 10.23 2.16 -12.55
N PHE A 45 9.80 2.93 -11.56
CA PHE A 45 10.43 4.23 -11.26
C PHE A 45 11.87 4.07 -10.75
N PHE A 46 12.17 3.03 -9.97
CA PHE A 46 13.53 2.66 -9.60
C PHE A 46 14.40 2.41 -10.84
N ALA A 47 13.92 1.58 -11.78
CA ALA A 47 14.67 1.26 -13.00
C ALA A 47 14.91 2.52 -13.87
N MET A 48 13.90 3.38 -13.98
CA MET A 48 14.02 4.66 -14.70
C MET A 48 15.00 5.62 -14.00
N GLY A 49 14.88 5.80 -12.69
CA GLY A 49 15.78 6.65 -11.92
C GLY A 49 17.22 6.16 -11.93
N ALA A 50 17.43 4.85 -11.74
CA ALA A 50 18.73 4.21 -11.78
C ALA A 50 19.40 4.33 -13.16
N SER A 51 18.65 4.09 -14.24
CA SER A 51 19.17 4.23 -15.61
C SER A 51 19.50 5.68 -15.94
N TYR A 52 18.64 6.64 -15.55
CA TYR A 52 18.91 8.06 -15.73
C TYR A 52 20.16 8.52 -14.96
N GLY A 53 20.29 8.09 -13.70
CA GLY A 53 21.45 8.37 -12.87
C GLY A 53 22.76 7.80 -13.42
N LEU A 54 22.71 6.58 -13.99
CA LEU A 54 23.86 5.97 -14.67
C LEU A 54 24.26 6.71 -15.95
N LEU A 55 23.31 7.30 -16.69
CA LEU A 55 23.61 7.99 -17.94
C LEU A 55 24.23 9.38 -17.73
N ILE A 56 23.83 10.09 -16.67
CA ILE A 56 24.20 11.50 -16.48
C ILE A 56 25.37 11.69 -15.52
N ALA A 57 25.50 10.85 -14.50
CA ALA A 57 26.58 11.02 -13.54
C ALA A 57 27.94 10.62 -14.12
N GLU A 58 28.97 11.39 -13.79
CA GLU A 58 30.38 11.03 -14.05
C GLU A 58 30.77 9.81 -13.20
N ASP A 59 30.46 9.84 -11.90
CA ASP A 59 30.55 8.68 -11.03
C ASP A 59 29.27 7.83 -11.17
N LYS A 60 29.42 6.69 -11.84
CA LYS A 60 28.33 5.74 -12.10
C LYS A 60 27.75 5.15 -10.82
N TYR A 61 28.54 4.94 -9.77
CA TYR A 61 28.07 4.36 -8.52
C TYR A 61 27.19 5.36 -7.76
N MET A 62 27.67 6.59 -7.61
CA MET A 62 26.90 7.70 -7.02
C MET A 62 25.65 8.02 -7.84
N GLY A 63 25.76 8.04 -9.18
CA GLY A 63 24.63 8.27 -10.08
C GLY A 63 23.54 7.22 -9.94
N PHE A 64 23.91 5.94 -9.91
CA PHE A 64 22.97 4.85 -9.68
C PHE A 64 22.27 4.98 -8.32
N LEU A 65 23.01 5.26 -7.25
CA LEU A 65 22.46 5.41 -5.89
C LEU A 65 21.47 6.57 -5.79
N ILE A 66 21.86 7.75 -6.25
CA ILE A 66 21.01 8.95 -6.17
C ILE A 66 19.80 8.79 -7.10
N GLY A 67 20.03 8.33 -8.34
CA GLY A 67 18.98 8.11 -9.32
C GLY A 67 17.95 7.08 -8.86
N SER A 68 18.41 5.94 -8.33
CA SER A 68 17.52 4.90 -7.79
C SER A 68 16.74 5.38 -6.56
N LEU A 69 17.36 6.16 -5.67
CA LEU A 69 16.69 6.71 -4.50
C LEU A 69 15.58 7.70 -4.89
N ILE A 70 15.86 8.61 -5.82
CA ILE A 70 14.86 9.53 -6.38
C ILE A 70 13.74 8.76 -7.06
N GLY A 71 14.08 7.72 -7.82
CA GLY A 71 13.12 6.83 -8.47
C GLY A 71 12.20 6.15 -7.46
N ILE A 72 12.74 5.53 -6.41
CA ILE A 72 11.95 4.87 -5.36
C ILE A 72 11.03 5.87 -4.67
N VAL A 73 11.54 7.03 -4.25
CA VAL A 73 10.74 8.06 -3.54
C VAL A 73 9.60 8.55 -4.43
N SER A 74 9.91 8.89 -5.69
CA SER A 74 8.92 9.38 -6.65
C SER A 74 7.89 8.30 -6.99
N GLY A 75 8.32 7.06 -7.18
CA GLY A 75 7.45 5.92 -7.44
C GLY A 75 6.55 5.57 -6.25
N ALA A 76 7.07 5.64 -5.02
CA ALA A 76 6.30 5.35 -3.82
C ALA A 76 5.21 6.41 -3.58
N LEU A 77 5.56 7.68 -3.73
CA LEU A 77 4.61 8.79 -3.60
C LEU A 77 3.59 8.79 -4.75
N GLY A 78 4.05 8.62 -6.00
CA GLY A 78 3.19 8.61 -7.18
C GLY A 78 2.22 7.43 -7.21
N SER A 79 2.66 6.23 -6.81
CA SER A 79 1.80 5.05 -6.72
C SER A 79 0.75 5.18 -5.61
N GLY A 80 1.13 5.68 -4.43
CA GLY A 80 0.20 5.94 -3.34
C GLY A 80 -0.88 6.95 -3.73
N PHE A 81 -0.49 8.05 -4.38
CA PHE A 81 -1.42 9.08 -4.85
C PHE A 81 -2.35 8.56 -5.96
N SER A 82 -1.82 7.81 -6.92
CA SER A 82 -2.61 7.24 -8.02
C SER A 82 -3.65 6.24 -7.52
N LEU A 83 -3.31 5.43 -6.52
CA LEU A 83 -4.24 4.48 -5.90
C LEU A 83 -5.32 5.21 -5.10
N MET A 84 -4.99 6.29 -4.38
CA MET A 84 -5.99 7.13 -3.70
C MET A 84 -6.99 7.73 -4.68
N ILE A 85 -6.52 8.27 -5.80
CA ILE A 85 -7.39 8.80 -6.86
C ILE A 85 -8.25 7.69 -7.46
N PHE A 86 -7.65 6.57 -7.86
CA PHE A 86 -8.39 5.48 -8.49
C PHE A 86 -9.47 4.91 -7.57
N ARG A 87 -9.17 4.83 -6.26
CA ARG A 87 -10.11 4.38 -5.24
C ARG A 87 -11.21 5.40 -4.99
N GLY A 88 -10.88 6.69 -4.93
CA GLY A 88 -11.85 7.78 -4.84
C GLY A 88 -12.81 7.78 -6.03
N LEU A 89 -12.28 7.67 -7.24
CA LEU A 89 -13.08 7.61 -8.47
C LEU A 89 -13.97 6.35 -8.51
N ARG A 90 -13.46 5.16 -8.15
CA ARG A 90 -14.28 3.95 -8.09
C ARG A 90 -15.40 4.04 -7.05
N HIS A 91 -15.14 4.67 -5.91
CA HIS A 91 -16.14 4.89 -4.89
C HIS A 91 -17.25 5.85 -5.37
N MET A 92 -16.87 6.92 -6.08
CA MET A 92 -17.84 7.85 -6.68
C MET A 92 -18.66 7.22 -7.83
N LEU A 93 -18.11 6.23 -8.54
CA LEU A 93 -18.84 5.49 -9.58
C LEU A 93 -19.81 4.42 -9.05
N GLY A 94 -19.95 4.24 -7.73
CA GLY A 94 -20.93 3.34 -7.13
C GLY A 94 -20.66 1.84 -7.35
N ARG A 95 -19.50 1.46 -7.89
CA ARG A 95 -19.07 0.05 -7.98
C ARG A 95 -18.46 -0.36 -6.65
N HIS A 96 -19.33 -0.86 -5.77
CA HIS A 96 -18.94 -1.54 -4.55
C HIS A 96 -18.62 -3.00 -4.89
N ASP A 97 -17.36 -3.27 -5.20
CA ASP A 97 -16.80 -4.63 -5.19
C ASP A 97 -15.97 -4.81 -3.91
#